data_AF-A0A6P3FXC5-F1
#
_entry.id   AF-A0A6P3FXC5-F1
#
_cell.length_a   1.000
_cell.length_b   1.000
_cell.length_c   1.000
_cell.angle_alpha   90.00
_cell.angle_beta   90.00
_cell.angle_gamma   90.00
#
_symmetry.space_group_name_H-M   'P 1'
#
loop_
_entity.id
_entity.type
_entity.pdbx_description
1 polymer ?
#
loop_
_entity_poly.entity_id
_entity_poly.type
_entity_poly.pdbx_seq_one_letter_code
_entity_poly.pdbx_strand_id
1 'polypeptide(L)'
;MKLVLFLVLASIPFCCYAGSGCKLLDDVIDNTIDFDLTVPQYMETLQNFIGDEMTKKAVEKFKQCFLDQSKETLANVKVMMEAIYNSKLCEAY
;
A
#
# COMPACT_ATOMS: atom_id res chain seq x y z
N MET A 1 -33.64 7.27 -18.40
CA MET A 1 -32.31 7.87 -18.68
C MET A 1 -31.65 8.55 -17.49
N LYS A 2 -32.33 8.81 -16.35
CA LYS A 2 -31.67 9.29 -15.11
C LYS A 2 -30.97 8.18 -14.31
N LEU A 3 -31.59 6.99 -14.22
CA LEU A 3 -31.06 5.85 -13.46
C LEU A 3 -29.69 5.37 -13.95
N VAL A 4 -29.48 5.31 -15.26
CA VAL A 4 -28.19 4.92 -15.85
C VAL A 4 -27.09 5.92 -15.51
N LEU A 5 -27.40 7.22 -15.53
CA LEU A 5 -26.44 8.28 -15.15
C LEU A 5 -26.06 8.20 -13.67
N PHE A 6 -27.02 7.90 -12.78
CA PHE A 6 -26.75 7.68 -11.35
C PHE A 6 -25.87 6.45 -11.10
N LEU A 7 -26.08 5.35 -11.85
CA LEU A 7 -25.25 4.15 -11.73
C LEU A 7 -23.81 4.40 -12.22
N VAL A 8 -23.65 5.13 -13.32
CA VAL A 8 -22.32 5.53 -13.83
C VAL A 8 -21.62 6.47 -12.84
N LEU A 9 -22.32 7.47 -12.30
CA LEU A 9 -21.76 8.38 -11.28
C LEU A 9 -21.38 7.66 -9.98
N ALA A 10 -22.09 6.59 -9.62
CA ALA A 10 -21.77 5.76 -8.46
C ALA A 10 -20.59 4.82 -8.70
N SER A 11 -20.30 4.43 -9.94
CA SER A 11 -19.12 3.62 -10.29
C SER A 11 -17.86 4.43 -10.52
N ILE A 12 -17.95 5.73 -10.85
CA ILE A 12 -16.78 6.60 -11.05
C ILE A 12 -15.83 6.62 -9.84
N PRO A 13 -16.27 6.70 -8.57
CA PRO A 13 -15.38 6.62 -7.41
C PRO A 13 -14.64 5.28 -7.33
N PHE A 14 -15.28 4.18 -7.76
CA PHE A 14 -14.66 2.86 -7.83
C PHE A 14 -13.70 2.71 -9.02
N CYS A 15 -13.88 3.46 -10.09
CA CYS A 15 -12.96 3.50 -11.23
C CYS A 15 -11.79 4.49 -11.04
N CYS A 16 -11.88 5.44 -10.11
CA CYS A 16 -10.89 6.51 -9.93
C CYS A 16 -10.04 6.40 -8.66
N TYR A 17 -10.21 5.34 -7.87
CA TYR A 17 -9.30 5.03 -6.77
C TYR A 17 -8.71 3.64 -6.98
N ALA A 18 -7.78 3.55 -7.93
CA ALA A 18 -7.02 2.33 -8.15
C ALA A 18 -5.98 2.21 -7.02
N GLY A 19 -6.22 1.32 -6.06
CA GLY A 19 -5.16 0.77 -5.22
C GLY A 19 -4.33 -0.24 -6.02
N SER A 20 -3.61 -1.13 -5.35
CA SER A 20 -2.87 -2.19 -6.04
C SER A 20 -3.77 -3.26 -6.69
N GLY A 21 -5.09 -3.22 -6.47
CA GLY A 21 -6.00 -4.32 -6.80
C GLY A 21 -5.93 -5.49 -5.82
N CYS A 22 -5.05 -5.43 -4.81
CA CYS A 22 -4.85 -6.45 -3.80
C CYS A 22 -4.87 -5.82 -2.39
N LYS A 23 -5.94 -6.04 -1.63
CA LYS A 23 -6.10 -5.45 -0.29
C LYS A 23 -4.93 -5.73 0.64
N LEU A 24 -4.37 -6.95 0.58
CA LEU A 24 -3.23 -7.35 1.40
C LEU A 24 -1.97 -6.55 1.05
N LEU A 25 -1.74 -6.28 -0.22
CA LEU A 25 -0.59 -5.48 -0.65
C LEU A 25 -0.76 -4.01 -0.23
N ASP A 26 -1.99 -3.47 -0.36
CA ASP A 26 -2.31 -2.12 0.12
C ASP A 26 -2.05 -2.01 1.64
N ASP A 27 -2.49 -2.99 2.43
CA ASP A 27 -2.23 -3.03 3.88
C ASP A 27 -0.75 -3.11 4.22
N VAL A 28 0.03 -3.91 3.49
CA VAL A 28 1.48 -4.01 3.69
C VAL A 28 2.15 -2.66 3.43
N ILE A 29 1.74 -1.94 2.38
CA ILE A 29 2.32 -0.64 2.04
C ILE A 29 1.94 0.40 3.10
N ASP A 30 0.67 0.47 3.49
CA ASP A 30 0.19 1.37 4.53
C ASP A 30 0.93 1.09 5.86
N ASN A 31 1.04 -0.16 6.27
CA ASN A 31 1.78 -0.55 7.48
C ASN A 31 3.29 -0.30 7.37
N THR A 32 3.86 -0.34 6.16
CA THR A 32 5.29 -0.05 5.93
C THR A 32 5.58 1.42 6.24
N ILE A 33 4.75 2.33 5.72
CA ILE A 33 4.94 3.79 5.83
C ILE A 33 4.33 4.38 7.10
N ASP A 34 3.59 3.60 7.88
CA ASP A 34 3.07 4.04 9.18
C ASP A 34 4.23 4.24 10.17
N PHE A 35 4.44 5.48 10.58
CA PHE A 35 5.48 5.89 11.52
C PHE A 35 5.22 5.37 12.94
N ASP A 36 3.96 5.14 13.31
CA ASP A 36 3.57 4.73 14.66
C ASP A 36 3.52 3.21 14.83
N LEU A 37 3.65 2.46 13.72
CA LEU A 37 3.63 1.00 13.70
C LEU A 37 5.04 0.42 13.92
N THR A 38 5.19 -0.35 15.00
CA THR A 38 6.50 -0.90 15.42
C THR A 38 6.96 -2.05 14.52
N VAL A 39 8.27 -2.36 14.54
CA VAL A 39 8.83 -3.50 13.78
C VAL A 39 8.11 -4.82 14.11
N PRO A 40 7.87 -5.22 15.38
CA PRO A 40 7.14 -6.45 15.68
C PRO A 40 5.72 -6.49 15.11
N GLN A 41 4.97 -5.38 15.19
CA GLN A 41 3.63 -5.30 14.61
C GLN A 41 3.64 -5.41 13.08
N TYR A 42 4.67 -4.86 12.43
CA TYR A 42 4.83 -4.99 10.99
C TYR A 42 5.13 -6.45 10.59
N MET A 43 5.95 -7.14 11.39
CA MET A 43 6.28 -8.54 11.16
C MET A 43 5.04 -9.44 11.20
N GLU A 44 4.06 -9.14 12.06
CA GLU A 44 2.77 -9.86 12.10
C GLU A 44 2.00 -9.72 10.78
N THR A 45 2.10 -8.57 10.09
CA THR A 45 1.46 -8.34 8.78
C THR A 45 2.01 -9.29 7.72
N LEU A 46 3.30 -9.64 7.81
CA LEU A 46 4.00 -10.45 6.82
C LEU A 46 4.31 -11.88 7.28
N GLN A 47 3.82 -12.30 8.45
CA GLN A 47 4.19 -13.58 9.06
C GLN A 47 4.01 -14.79 8.13
N ASN A 48 2.95 -14.79 7.31
CA ASN A 48 2.64 -15.89 6.38
C ASN A 48 3.63 -15.96 5.19
N PHE A 49 4.44 -14.92 4.98
CA PHE A 49 5.43 -14.82 3.92
C PHE A 49 6.88 -14.96 4.43
N ILE A 50 7.07 -15.03 5.75
CA ILE A 50 8.38 -15.20 6.38
C ILE A 50 8.66 -16.70 6.52
N GLY A 51 9.34 -17.27 5.53
CA GLY A 51 9.66 -18.70 5.50
C GLY A 51 10.95 -19.11 6.20
N ASP A 52 11.86 -18.16 6.43
CA ASP A 52 13.18 -18.43 7.00
C ASP A 52 13.74 -17.23 7.79
N GLU A 53 14.82 -17.48 8.53
CA GLU A 53 15.51 -16.49 9.35
C GLU A 53 16.16 -15.37 8.52
N MET A 54 16.49 -15.62 7.24
CA MET A 54 17.05 -14.59 6.37
C MET A 54 15.97 -13.57 5.99
N THR A 55 14.82 -14.06 5.56
CA THR A 55 13.64 -13.28 5.22
C THR A 55 13.16 -12.51 6.44
N LYS A 56 13.11 -13.15 7.61
CA LYS A 56 12.78 -12.49 8.87
C LYS A 56 13.64 -11.25 9.13
N LYS A 57 14.97 -11.40 9.07
CA LYS A 57 15.93 -10.30 9.25
C LYS A 57 15.79 -9.22 8.17
N ALA A 58 15.49 -9.63 6.94
CA ALA A 58 15.28 -8.70 5.84
C ALA A 58 14.03 -7.84 6.09
N VAL A 59 12.91 -8.44 6.53
CA VAL A 59 11.67 -7.73 6.85
C VAL A 59 11.85 -6.80 8.05
N GLU A 60 12.54 -7.25 9.11
CA GLU A 60 12.87 -6.41 10.27
C GLU A 60 13.66 -5.17 9.85
N LYS A 61 14.74 -5.37 9.07
CA LYS A 61 15.58 -4.27 8.57
C LYS A 61 14.80 -3.37 7.62
N PHE A 62 13.96 -3.95 6.75
CA PHE A 62 13.13 -3.20 5.81
C PHE A 62 12.22 -2.22 6.56
N LYS A 63 11.48 -2.68 7.57
CA LYS A 63 10.64 -1.77 8.37
C LYS A 63 11.45 -0.72 9.11
N GLN A 64 12.57 -1.11 9.72
CA GLN A 64 13.44 -0.16 10.42
C GLN A 64 13.92 0.95 9.48
N CYS A 65 14.28 0.64 8.24
CA CYS A 65 14.69 1.66 7.26
C CYS A 65 13.61 2.71 6.98
N PHE A 66 12.32 2.34 7.02
CA PHE A 66 11.21 3.28 6.89
C PHE A 66 11.00 4.10 8.18
N LEU A 67 11.13 3.48 9.35
CA LEU A 67 11.05 4.21 10.63
C LEU A 67 12.18 5.24 10.80
N ASP A 68 13.33 5.00 10.15
CA ASP A 68 14.45 5.93 10.14
C ASP A 68 14.22 7.14 9.18
N GLN A 69 13.14 7.15 8.38
CA GLN A 69 12.80 8.26 7.50
C GLN A 69 11.97 9.34 8.22
N SER A 70 11.96 10.56 7.65
CA SER A 70 11.07 11.62 8.11
C SER A 70 9.60 11.32 7.76
N LYS A 71 8.66 11.85 8.55
CA LYS A 71 7.22 11.76 8.25
C LYS A 71 6.87 12.32 6.87
N GLU A 72 7.59 13.36 6.42
CA GLU A 72 7.43 13.92 5.08
C GLU A 72 7.85 12.92 4.00
N THR A 73 8.99 12.25 4.15
CA THR A 73 9.43 11.21 3.22
C THR A 73 8.42 10.06 3.16
N LEU A 74 7.90 9.62 4.31
CA LEU A 74 6.88 8.56 4.36
C LEU A 74 5.58 8.98 3.66
N ALA A 75 5.13 10.22 3.86
CA ALA A 75 3.98 10.77 3.14
C ALA A 75 4.23 10.83 1.61
N ASN A 76 5.44 11.18 1.19
CA ASN A 76 5.82 11.20 -0.23
C ASN A 76 5.87 9.79 -0.85
N VAL A 77 6.20 8.75 -0.07
CA VAL A 77 6.08 7.36 -0.55
C VAL A 77 4.62 7.03 -0.85
N LYS A 78 3.66 7.46 -0.02
CA LYS A 78 2.23 7.27 -0.31
C LYS A 78 1.83 7.92 -1.63
N VAL A 79 2.22 9.18 -1.83
CA VAL A 79 1.96 9.92 -3.08
C VAL A 79 2.57 9.20 -4.29
N MET A 80 3.79 8.67 -4.14
CA MET A 80 4.46 7.89 -5.18
C MET A 80 3.68 6.61 -5.52
N MET A 81 3.20 5.86 -4.52
CA MET A 81 2.44 4.64 -4.75
C MET A 81 1.09 4.92 -5.42
N GLU A 82 0.39 5.97 -4.99
CA GLU A 82 -0.85 6.43 -5.63
C GLU A 82 -0.61 6.84 -7.10
N ALA A 83 0.51 7.50 -7.40
CA ALA A 83 0.88 7.85 -8.77
C ALA A 83 1.18 6.60 -9.63
N ILE A 84 1.80 5.57 -9.04
CA ILE A 84 2.07 4.29 -9.71
C ILE A 84 0.76 3.58 -10.04
N TYR A 85 -0.14 3.42 -9.06
CA TYR A 85 -1.39 2.69 -9.25
C TYR A 85 -2.35 3.37 -10.22
N ASN A 86 -2.40 4.70 -10.20
CA ASN A 86 -3.22 5.47 -11.14
C ASN A 86 -2.53 5.73 -12.49
N SER A 87 -1.35 5.12 -12.74
CA SER A 87 -0.68 5.24 -14.02
C SER A 87 -1.33 4.33 -15.07
N LYS A 88 -1.36 4.80 -16.33
CA LYS A 88 -1.83 3.99 -17.47
C LYS A 88 -1.07 2.67 -17.65
N LEU A 89 0.15 2.60 -17.12
CA LEU A 89 0.97 1.40 -17.16
C LEU A 89 0.49 0.36 -16.16
N CYS A 90 0.03 0.78 -14.99
CA CYS A 90 -0.57 -0.13 -14.01
C CYS A 90 -2.00 -0.54 -14.41
N GLU A 91 -2.80 0.38 -14.95
CA GLU A 91 -4.16 0.11 -15.44
C GLU A 91 -4.21 -0.94 -16.57
N ALA A 92 -3.10 -1.11 -17.30
CA ALA A 92 -3.00 -2.11 -18.36
C ALA A 92 -2.90 -3.57 -17.85
N TYR A 93 -2.75 -3.78 -16.54
CA TYR A 93 -2.62 -5.08 -15.87
C TYR A 93 -3.71 -5.29 -14.82
#